data_AF-A0A5A8CXV1-F1
#
_entry.id   AF-A0A5A8CXV1-F1
#
_cell.length_a   1.000
_cell.length_b   1.000
_cell.length_c   1.000
_cell.angle_alpha   90.00
_cell.angle_beta   90.00
_cell.angle_gamma   90.00
#
_symmetry.space_group_name_H-M   'P 1'
#
loop_
_entity.id
_entity.type
_entity.pdbx_description
1 polymer ?
#
loop_
_entity_poly.entity_id
_entity_poly.type
_entity_poly.pdbx_seq_one_letter_code
_entity_poly.pdbx_strand_id
1 'polypeptide(L)'
;MASAARSASTASVRVAASALQAVLRASKVTTSLQASIARAGAASSKADASPVTVADFASEVVVISTLQAALGASEVRMVSEEAADGLADPSKAATLSAIVEASNMGLEGLLELGPEGVIEALRAAHRSSTTGVGAWVLDPIDGTKGFLRGPKHQYAIGLGLLDEAGDPSLGVLACPNLPQAAVIGDPADTPGARGVVLVGLRGHGCWQFPIPEDLARSAAAAAALVDSAADSLGGLLPGGRRVESQSRARPSSWRACESYEAGHSNRTRSSDILERAAVGGEPLRVDSMVKYALLARGDAHLYLRFPQAGYEEKVWDHAAGAAVLQAAGGTVTDELGGALPFGKSALLSGVTGIVASACRPDAHATIIEIVKQCSDKVRARLGLRQNKPWWQRPDSAATGAQLSIAINLTLVGVGVPMGFNAVVGSREKERAALRVGTDVAQVSSDEGHGALALLNDRRRARGLAPLGILPSNMTPEQLESAALADRAGLAPDSDPHELVEGVHADAAPAWETELMRKCSEMHKDTMKRNEAVNRGMTHRTAGSIHGDPAEVLAEARRQGLDI
;
A
#
# COMPACT_ATOMS: atom_id res chain seq x y z
N MET A 1 19.63 38.71 -17.69
CA MET A 1 18.68 37.82 -16.97
C MET A 1 17.95 36.85 -17.92
N ALA A 2 17.25 37.30 -18.97
CA ALA A 2 16.55 36.39 -19.90
C ALA A 2 17.46 35.35 -20.60
N SER A 3 18.68 35.73 -21.00
CA SER A 3 19.65 34.80 -21.61
C SER A 3 20.14 33.72 -20.63
N ALA A 4 20.36 34.08 -19.36
CA ALA A 4 20.81 33.14 -18.33
C ALA A 4 19.69 32.17 -17.92
N ALA A 5 18.44 32.67 -17.80
CA ALA A 5 17.27 31.83 -17.53
C ALA A 5 16.99 30.85 -18.69
N ARG A 6 17.14 31.29 -19.93
CA ARG A 6 17.04 30.41 -21.10
C ARG A 6 18.13 29.34 -21.10
N SER A 7 19.38 29.73 -20.82
CA SER A 7 20.49 28.77 -20.70
C SER A 7 20.28 27.73 -19.61
N ALA A 8 19.76 28.12 -18.44
CA ALA A 8 19.45 27.20 -17.34
C ALA A 8 18.28 26.26 -17.69
N SER A 9 17.23 26.78 -18.33
CA SER A 9 16.10 25.97 -18.84
C SER A 9 16.57 24.93 -19.86
N THR A 10 17.40 25.32 -20.83
CA THR A 10 18.01 24.39 -21.80
C THR A 10 18.86 23.32 -21.11
N ALA A 11 19.63 23.68 -20.07
CA ALA A 11 20.42 22.70 -19.31
C ALA A 11 19.53 21.67 -18.60
N SER A 12 18.44 22.10 -17.93
CA SER A 12 17.50 21.18 -17.28
C SER A 12 16.80 20.25 -18.28
N VAL A 13 16.45 20.74 -19.47
CA VAL A 13 15.87 19.91 -20.54
C VAL A 13 16.87 18.87 -21.02
N ARG A 14 18.16 19.21 -21.16
CA ARG A 14 19.20 18.24 -21.51
C ARG A 14 19.38 17.15 -20.46
N VAL A 15 19.34 17.50 -19.17
CA VAL A 15 19.38 16.50 -18.09
C VAL A 15 18.16 15.56 -18.16
N ALA A 16 16.97 16.11 -18.44
CA ALA A 16 15.78 15.29 -18.67
C ALA A 16 15.91 14.39 -19.90
N ALA A 17 16.56 14.86 -20.96
CA ALA A 17 16.85 14.10 -22.16
C ALA A 17 17.78 12.91 -21.86
N SER A 18 18.87 13.12 -21.11
CA SER A 18 19.77 12.05 -20.67
C SER A 18 19.07 11.02 -19.78
N ALA A 19 18.22 11.47 -18.85
CA ALA A 19 17.41 10.58 -18.02
C ALA A 19 16.42 9.75 -18.85
N LEU A 20 15.80 10.36 -19.86
CA LEU A 20 14.92 9.67 -20.79
C LEU A 20 15.67 8.60 -21.59
N GLN A 21 16.85 8.92 -22.13
CA GLN A 21 17.69 7.96 -22.84
C GLN A 21 18.07 6.77 -21.96
N ALA A 22 18.46 7.03 -20.71
CA ALA A 22 18.83 6.01 -19.73
C ALA A 22 17.66 5.04 -19.46
N VAL A 23 16.48 5.57 -19.17
CA VAL A 23 15.29 4.76 -18.87
C VAL A 23 14.76 4.02 -20.10
N LEU A 24 14.86 4.59 -21.31
CA LEU A 24 14.49 3.89 -22.55
C LEU A 24 15.40 2.70 -22.82
N ARG A 25 16.71 2.86 -22.62
CA ARG A 25 17.69 1.76 -22.74
C ARG A 25 17.42 0.66 -21.72
N ALA A 26 17.11 1.03 -20.47
CA ALA A 26 16.70 0.06 -19.45
C ALA A 26 15.38 -0.66 -19.84
N SER A 27 14.42 0.06 -20.42
CA SER A 27 13.15 -0.52 -20.90
C SER A 27 13.36 -1.59 -21.97
N LYS A 28 14.31 -1.40 -22.89
CA LYS A 28 14.73 -2.44 -23.86
C LYS A 28 15.18 -3.72 -23.13
N VAL A 29 15.98 -3.58 -22.09
CA VAL A 29 16.47 -4.71 -21.29
C VAL A 29 15.33 -5.43 -20.58
N THR A 30 14.51 -4.70 -19.82
CA THR A 30 13.43 -5.30 -19.03
C THR A 30 12.40 -6.00 -19.91
N THR A 31 11.99 -5.39 -21.03
CA THR A 31 11.04 -6.02 -21.97
C THR A 31 11.59 -7.30 -22.59
N SER A 32 12.87 -7.32 -22.96
CA SER A 32 13.54 -8.49 -23.54
C SER A 32 13.65 -9.64 -22.54
N LEU A 33 13.99 -9.33 -21.28
CA LEU A 33 14.07 -10.31 -20.20
C LEU A 33 12.68 -10.81 -19.81
N GLN A 34 11.68 -9.94 -19.68
CA GLN A 34 10.29 -10.34 -19.39
C GLN A 34 9.75 -11.30 -20.47
N ALA A 35 9.99 -10.98 -21.75
CA ALA A 35 9.59 -11.85 -22.86
C ALA A 35 10.32 -13.20 -22.83
N SER A 36 11.58 -13.22 -22.39
CA SER A 36 12.35 -14.46 -22.27
C SER A 36 11.87 -15.33 -21.10
N ILE A 37 11.56 -14.73 -19.95
CA ILE A 37 10.92 -15.40 -18.81
C ILE A 37 9.57 -15.99 -19.22
N ALA A 38 8.74 -15.20 -19.91
CA ALA A 38 7.43 -15.65 -20.39
C ALA A 38 7.53 -16.85 -21.37
N ARG A 39 8.54 -16.86 -22.25
CA ARG A 39 8.80 -17.96 -23.19
C ARG A 39 9.33 -19.23 -22.51
N ALA A 40 10.18 -19.06 -21.49
CA ALA A 40 10.75 -20.18 -20.74
C ALA A 40 9.70 -20.89 -19.84
N GLY A 41 8.62 -20.18 -19.48
CA GLY A 41 7.59 -20.67 -18.56
C GLY A 41 8.09 -20.82 -17.11
N ALA A 42 7.18 -21.09 -16.18
CA ALA A 42 7.47 -21.31 -14.76
C ALA A 42 8.39 -22.52 -14.46
N ALA A 43 8.82 -23.25 -15.50
CA ALA A 43 9.67 -24.44 -15.40
C ALA A 43 11.18 -24.15 -15.46
N SER A 44 11.59 -22.88 -15.57
CA SER A 44 13.01 -22.49 -15.49
C SER A 44 13.45 -22.27 -14.03
N SER A 45 13.28 -23.29 -13.18
CA SER A 45 13.92 -23.37 -11.87
C SER A 45 15.28 -24.08 -11.95
N LYS A 46 16.07 -23.81 -13.00
CA LYS A 46 17.39 -24.42 -13.17
C LYS A 46 18.47 -23.35 -13.20
N ALA A 47 19.27 -23.37 -12.14
CA ALA A 47 20.54 -22.66 -11.89
C ALA A 47 20.45 -21.18 -11.51
N ASP A 48 20.44 -20.93 -10.20
CA ASP A 48 21.18 -19.91 -9.42
C ASP A 48 21.10 -18.41 -9.76
N ALA A 49 20.42 -18.01 -10.83
CA ALA A 49 20.14 -16.61 -11.15
C ALA A 49 18.63 -16.40 -11.18
N SER A 50 18.06 -15.78 -10.14
CA SER A 50 16.66 -15.32 -10.21
C SER A 50 16.56 -14.36 -11.40
N PRO A 51 15.70 -14.62 -12.41
CA PRO A 51 15.58 -13.78 -13.60
C PRO A 51 15.25 -12.31 -13.29
N VAL A 52 14.65 -12.09 -12.14
CA VAL A 52 14.41 -10.77 -11.53
C VAL A 52 15.73 -10.10 -11.22
N THR A 53 16.60 -10.74 -10.43
CA THR A 53 17.91 -10.20 -10.04
C THR A 53 18.75 -9.79 -11.26
N VAL A 54 18.71 -10.57 -12.35
CA VAL A 54 19.40 -10.20 -13.59
C VAL A 54 18.81 -8.92 -14.19
N ALA A 55 17.49 -8.81 -14.22
CA ALA A 55 16.79 -7.67 -14.79
C ALA A 55 16.98 -6.39 -13.96
N ASP A 56 16.93 -6.48 -12.63
CA ASP A 56 17.14 -5.35 -11.73
C ASP A 56 18.56 -4.78 -11.89
N PHE A 57 19.59 -5.62 -11.70
CA PHE A 57 20.98 -5.18 -11.83
C PHE A 57 21.33 -4.69 -13.24
N ALA A 58 20.88 -5.37 -14.29
CA ALA A 58 21.20 -4.95 -15.65
C ALA A 58 20.54 -3.61 -16.01
N SER A 59 19.29 -3.41 -15.59
CA SER A 59 18.57 -2.15 -15.81
C SER A 59 19.25 -1.00 -15.07
N GLU A 60 19.67 -1.24 -13.83
CA GLU A 60 20.41 -0.28 -13.04
C GLU A 60 21.76 0.09 -13.66
N VAL A 61 22.58 -0.89 -14.04
CA VAL A 61 23.87 -0.66 -14.72
C VAL A 61 23.67 0.18 -15.99
N VAL A 62 22.63 -0.13 -16.76
CA VAL A 62 22.30 0.62 -17.99
C VAL A 62 21.97 2.08 -17.68
N VAL A 63 21.16 2.33 -16.66
CA VAL A 63 20.79 3.69 -16.26
C VAL A 63 22.02 4.46 -15.79
N ILE A 64 22.80 3.90 -14.86
CA ILE A 64 24.02 4.50 -14.32
C ILE A 64 24.97 4.84 -15.46
N SER A 65 25.32 3.85 -16.28
CA SER A 65 26.34 4.01 -17.32
C SER A 65 25.91 5.01 -18.39
N THR A 66 24.62 5.05 -18.73
CA THR A 66 24.07 6.04 -19.67
C THR A 66 24.15 7.45 -19.11
N LEU A 67 23.76 7.65 -17.84
CA LEU A 67 23.86 8.96 -17.20
C LEU A 67 25.32 9.41 -17.04
N GLN A 68 26.23 8.51 -16.66
CA GLN A 68 27.64 8.84 -16.49
C GLN A 68 28.30 9.22 -17.82
N ALA A 69 27.93 8.54 -18.92
CA ALA A 69 28.42 8.90 -20.25
C ALA A 69 27.90 10.27 -20.71
N ALA A 70 26.65 10.62 -20.35
CA ALA A 70 26.02 11.88 -20.78
C ALA A 70 26.39 13.10 -19.91
N LEU A 71 26.50 12.90 -18.58
CA LEU A 71 26.64 13.97 -17.60
C LEU A 71 28.03 14.00 -16.93
N GLY A 72 28.80 12.93 -17.06
CA GLY A 72 30.06 12.74 -16.34
C GLY A 72 29.88 11.98 -15.03
N ALA A 73 30.83 11.12 -14.69
CA ALA A 73 30.74 10.25 -13.53
C ALA A 73 30.66 10.99 -12.17
N SER A 74 31.25 12.18 -12.06
CA SER A 74 31.18 13.00 -10.83
C SER A 74 29.78 13.53 -10.53
N GLU A 75 28.94 13.69 -11.55
CA GLU A 75 27.59 14.25 -11.45
C GLU A 75 26.54 13.19 -11.12
N VAL A 76 26.86 11.90 -11.30
CA VAL A 76 25.92 10.81 -11.06
C VAL A 76 26.14 10.24 -9.66
N ARG A 77 25.30 10.70 -8.74
CA ARG A 77 25.14 10.11 -7.41
C ARG A 77 23.76 9.46 -7.34
N MET A 78 23.70 8.17 -7.03
CA MET A 78 22.48 7.39 -7.09
C MET A 78 22.14 6.71 -5.77
N VAL A 79 20.85 6.69 -5.46
CA VAL A 79 20.23 5.82 -4.46
C VAL A 79 19.32 4.87 -5.22
N SER A 80 19.60 3.58 -5.14
CA SER A 80 18.84 2.50 -5.79
C SER A 80 18.49 1.41 -4.80
N GLU A 81 17.55 0.55 -5.18
CA GLU A 81 17.09 -0.59 -4.36
C GLU A 81 18.18 -1.66 -4.17
N GLU A 82 19.00 -1.90 -5.19
CA GLU A 82 19.85 -3.10 -5.27
C GLU A 82 21.30 -2.84 -4.85
N ALA A 83 21.78 -3.55 -3.84
CA ALA A 83 23.20 -3.52 -3.47
C ALA A 83 24.01 -4.55 -4.28
N ALA A 84 25.15 -4.14 -4.86
CA ALA A 84 26.06 -5.04 -5.56
C ALA A 84 26.84 -6.03 -4.65
N ASP A 85 26.45 -6.13 -3.38
CA ASP A 85 27.18 -6.87 -2.36
C ASP A 85 27.20 -8.37 -2.67
N GLY A 86 28.41 -8.92 -2.68
CA GLY A 86 28.66 -10.33 -2.99
C GLY A 86 28.44 -10.72 -4.45
N LEU A 87 28.23 -9.78 -5.38
CA LEU A 87 28.12 -10.12 -6.82
C LEU A 87 29.45 -10.61 -7.41
N ALA A 88 30.57 -10.21 -6.81
CA ALA A 88 31.92 -10.68 -7.17
C ALA A 88 32.24 -12.10 -6.67
N ASP A 89 31.35 -12.74 -5.91
CA ASP A 89 31.56 -14.09 -5.40
C ASP A 89 31.59 -15.10 -6.57
N PRO A 90 32.60 -16.00 -6.66
CA PRO A 90 32.67 -17.01 -7.71
C PRO A 90 31.40 -17.89 -7.83
N SER A 91 30.66 -18.09 -6.74
CA SER A 91 29.38 -18.82 -6.75
C SER A 91 28.28 -18.11 -7.55
N LYS A 92 28.40 -16.78 -7.76
CA LYS A 92 27.47 -15.97 -8.56
C LYS A 92 27.97 -15.69 -9.98
N ALA A 93 29.04 -16.36 -10.44
CA ALA A 93 29.65 -16.10 -11.75
C ALA A 93 28.65 -16.21 -12.92
N ALA A 94 27.73 -17.19 -12.88
CA ALA A 94 26.68 -17.34 -13.89
C ALA A 94 25.71 -16.14 -13.89
N THR A 95 25.27 -15.71 -12.70
CA THR A 95 24.40 -14.54 -12.52
C THR A 95 25.08 -13.26 -13.01
N LEU A 96 26.34 -13.04 -12.62
CA LEU A 96 27.13 -11.89 -13.09
C LEU A 96 27.32 -11.91 -14.61
N SER A 97 27.59 -13.09 -15.20
CA SER A 97 27.67 -13.23 -16.67
C SER A 97 26.35 -12.84 -17.35
N ALA A 98 25.21 -13.26 -16.80
CA ALA A 98 23.89 -12.90 -17.33
C ALA A 98 23.61 -11.39 -17.20
N ILE A 99 24.03 -10.77 -16.09
CA ILE A 99 23.92 -9.32 -15.88
C ILE A 99 24.80 -8.57 -16.91
N VAL A 100 26.03 -9.02 -17.15
CA VAL A 100 26.93 -8.43 -18.16
C VAL A 100 26.29 -8.48 -19.55
N GLU A 101 25.79 -9.65 -19.96
CA GLU A 101 25.13 -9.81 -21.26
C GLU A 101 23.90 -8.89 -21.40
N ALA A 102 23.02 -8.89 -20.39
CA ALA A 102 21.82 -8.06 -20.39
C ALA A 102 22.15 -6.55 -20.36
N SER A 103 23.20 -6.15 -19.62
CA SER A 103 23.65 -4.75 -19.55
C SER A 103 24.18 -4.29 -20.91
N ASN A 104 25.02 -5.09 -21.56
CA ASN A 104 25.60 -4.77 -22.86
C ASN A 104 24.54 -4.70 -23.97
N MET A 105 23.43 -5.46 -23.86
CA MET A 105 22.27 -5.29 -24.74
C MET A 105 21.64 -3.88 -24.63
N GLY A 106 21.55 -3.32 -23.42
CA GLY A 106 21.06 -1.95 -23.19
C GLY A 106 22.08 -0.86 -23.54
N LEU A 107 23.37 -1.17 -23.39
CA LEU A 107 24.50 -0.27 -23.65
C LEU A 107 25.05 -0.33 -25.06
N GLU A 108 24.45 -1.13 -25.94
CA GLU A 108 24.79 -1.24 -27.36
C GLU A 108 24.96 0.15 -28.00
N GLY A 109 26.09 0.33 -28.70
CA GLY A 109 26.47 1.58 -29.36
C GLY A 109 26.92 2.71 -28.42
N LEU A 110 26.95 2.49 -27.10
CA LEU A 110 27.44 3.45 -26.12
C LEU A 110 28.78 3.01 -25.52
N LEU A 111 28.81 1.81 -24.94
CA LEU A 111 30.01 1.20 -24.35
C LEU A 111 29.79 -0.31 -24.13
N GLU A 112 30.87 -1.04 -23.87
CA GLU A 112 30.84 -2.47 -23.54
C GLU A 112 31.52 -2.69 -22.19
N LEU A 113 30.83 -3.39 -21.28
CA LEU A 113 31.32 -3.70 -19.94
C LEU A 113 31.70 -5.17 -19.83
N GLY A 114 32.81 -5.44 -19.16
CA GLY A 114 33.09 -6.75 -18.57
C GLY A 114 32.52 -6.87 -17.14
N PRO A 115 32.72 -8.02 -16.49
CA PRO A 115 32.26 -8.27 -15.11
C PRO A 115 32.71 -7.21 -14.10
N GLU A 116 33.98 -6.79 -14.17
CA GLU A 116 34.52 -5.73 -13.29
C GLU A 116 33.87 -4.38 -13.56
N GLY A 117 33.60 -4.04 -14.83
CA GLY A 117 32.95 -2.80 -15.21
C GLY A 117 31.50 -2.71 -14.71
N VAL A 118 30.76 -3.82 -14.73
CA VAL A 118 29.41 -3.92 -14.15
C VAL A 118 29.44 -3.66 -12.64
N ILE A 119 30.35 -4.33 -11.92
CA ILE A 119 30.48 -4.18 -10.47
C ILE A 119 30.90 -2.74 -10.12
N GLU A 120 31.83 -2.17 -10.88
CA GLU A 120 32.29 -0.80 -10.67
C GLU A 120 31.20 0.23 -10.95
N ALA A 121 30.42 0.08 -12.02
CA ALA A 121 29.29 0.96 -12.30
C ALA A 121 28.31 1.01 -11.12
N LEU A 122 27.93 -0.17 -10.59
CA LEU A 122 27.04 -0.26 -9.43
C LEU A 122 27.66 0.40 -8.19
N ARG A 123 28.92 0.12 -7.87
CA ARG A 123 29.60 0.67 -6.69
C ARG A 123 29.82 2.18 -6.79
N ALA A 124 30.19 2.69 -7.96
CA ALA A 124 30.56 4.08 -8.15
C ALA A 124 29.36 5.02 -8.02
N ALA A 125 28.19 4.58 -8.51
CA ALA A 125 26.97 5.38 -8.43
C ALA A 125 26.30 5.30 -7.05
N HIS A 126 26.32 4.14 -6.42
CA HIS A 126 25.70 3.93 -5.12
C HIS A 126 26.35 4.77 -4.04
N ARG A 127 25.58 5.72 -3.50
CA ARG A 127 25.91 6.38 -2.25
C ARG A 127 24.80 6.15 -1.24
N SER A 128 25.19 5.93 0.01
CA SER A 128 24.29 5.55 1.11
C SER A 128 23.36 6.68 1.58
N SER A 129 23.24 7.79 0.85
CA SER A 129 22.43 8.91 1.29
C SER A 129 21.78 9.68 0.15
N THR A 130 20.48 9.96 0.32
CA THR A 130 19.73 10.98 -0.43
C THR A 130 20.07 12.40 0.04
N THR A 131 20.84 12.55 1.13
CA THR A 131 21.25 13.86 1.64
C THR A 131 22.31 14.50 0.73
N GLY A 132 22.04 15.74 0.32
CA GLY A 132 22.92 16.54 -0.53
C GLY A 132 22.35 16.79 -1.93
N VAL A 133 22.88 17.84 -2.58
CA VAL A 133 22.40 18.38 -3.86
C VAL A 133 22.46 17.36 -5.00
N GLY A 134 21.36 17.17 -5.74
CA GLY A 134 21.38 16.49 -7.04
C GLY A 134 21.47 14.96 -6.97
N ALA A 135 20.87 14.34 -5.95
CA ALA A 135 20.82 12.87 -5.86
C ALA A 135 19.81 12.29 -6.87
N TRP A 136 20.27 11.35 -7.69
CA TRP A 136 19.42 10.49 -8.50
C TRP A 136 18.83 9.39 -7.62
N VAL A 137 17.56 9.08 -7.87
CA VAL A 137 16.83 8.03 -7.16
C VAL A 137 16.29 7.09 -8.23
N LEU A 138 16.65 5.82 -8.15
CA LEU A 138 16.27 4.81 -9.14
C LEU A 138 15.54 3.66 -8.47
N ASP A 139 14.41 3.27 -9.06
CA ASP A 139 13.88 1.92 -8.95
C ASP A 139 14.01 1.25 -10.32
N PRO A 140 14.91 0.26 -10.48
CA PRO A 140 15.16 -0.37 -11.77
C PRO A 140 13.95 -1.19 -12.26
N ILE A 141 13.17 -1.80 -11.36
CA ILE A 141 11.93 -2.52 -11.69
C ILE A 141 10.94 -2.44 -10.51
N ASP A 142 10.20 -1.33 -10.44
CA ASP A 142 9.13 -1.22 -9.46
C ASP A 142 7.97 -2.14 -9.87
N GLY A 143 7.54 -2.97 -8.94
CA GLY A 143 6.50 -3.97 -9.17
C GLY A 143 7.04 -5.27 -9.74
N THR A 144 8.16 -5.76 -9.20
CA THR A 144 8.81 -7.03 -9.54
C THR A 144 7.86 -8.23 -9.67
N LYS A 145 6.84 -8.31 -8.82
CA LYS A 145 5.78 -9.34 -8.92
C LYS A 145 4.95 -9.18 -10.19
N GLY A 146 4.59 -7.95 -10.54
CA GLY A 146 3.94 -7.63 -11.81
C GLY A 146 4.85 -7.95 -13.00
N PHE A 147 6.15 -7.63 -12.91
CA PHE A 147 7.14 -8.04 -13.91
C PHE A 147 7.17 -9.56 -14.12
N LEU A 148 7.25 -10.34 -13.04
CA LEU A 148 7.28 -11.81 -13.08
C LEU A 148 5.99 -12.44 -13.60
N ARG A 149 4.83 -11.83 -13.34
CA ARG A 149 3.54 -12.31 -13.87
C ARG A 149 3.42 -12.14 -15.39
N GLY A 150 4.31 -11.36 -16.01
CA GLY A 150 4.45 -11.26 -17.46
C GLY A 150 3.71 -10.08 -18.09
N PRO A 151 3.58 -10.06 -19.42
CA PRO A 151 3.29 -8.85 -20.21
C PRO A 151 1.89 -8.25 -20.01
N LYS A 152 0.96 -8.99 -19.38
CA LYS A 152 -0.36 -8.47 -19.01
C LYS A 152 -0.33 -7.64 -17.72
N HIS A 153 0.69 -7.84 -16.89
CA HIS A 153 0.84 -7.17 -15.60
C HIS A 153 1.82 -6.01 -15.68
N GLN A 154 1.71 -5.10 -14.72
CA GLN A 154 2.36 -3.81 -14.77
C GLN A 154 3.65 -3.80 -13.95
N TYR A 155 4.64 -3.11 -14.48
CA TYR A 155 5.88 -2.72 -13.79
C TYR A 155 6.35 -1.39 -14.39
N ALA A 156 7.28 -0.73 -13.73
CA ALA A 156 7.86 0.50 -14.22
C ALA A 156 9.35 0.57 -13.91
N ILE A 157 10.05 1.38 -14.70
CA ILE A 157 11.40 1.87 -14.36
C ILE A 157 11.22 3.32 -13.96
N GLY A 158 11.56 3.66 -12.72
CA GLY A 158 11.37 5.00 -12.16
C GLY A 158 12.71 5.66 -11.85
N LEU A 159 13.03 6.74 -12.58
CA LEU A 159 14.22 7.55 -12.34
C LEU A 159 13.82 8.97 -11.92
N GLY A 160 14.16 9.36 -10.70
CA GLY A 160 13.96 10.69 -10.15
C GLY A 160 15.28 11.43 -9.93
N LEU A 161 15.21 12.76 -9.93
CA LEU A 161 16.31 13.63 -9.51
C LEU A 161 15.82 14.61 -8.44
N LEU A 162 16.45 14.57 -7.28
CA LEU A 162 16.18 15.50 -6.18
C LEU A 162 16.96 16.80 -6.38
N ASP A 163 16.32 17.93 -6.09
CA ASP A 163 17.00 19.24 -6.08
C ASP A 163 17.81 19.47 -4.79
N GLU A 164 18.31 20.69 -4.61
CA GLU A 164 19.06 21.11 -3.43
C GLU A 164 18.27 21.03 -2.11
N ALA A 165 16.94 21.20 -2.18
CA ALA A 165 16.06 21.06 -1.02
C ALA A 165 15.73 19.59 -0.70
N GLY A 166 16.10 18.67 -1.59
CA GLY A 166 15.76 17.26 -1.50
C GLY A 166 14.38 16.94 -2.05
N ASP A 167 13.78 17.84 -2.84
CA ASP A 167 12.47 17.65 -3.45
C ASP A 167 12.60 17.08 -4.88
N PRO A 168 11.72 16.17 -5.32
CA PRO A 168 11.73 15.65 -6.68
C PRO A 168 11.53 16.77 -7.71
N SER A 169 12.53 16.99 -8.56
CA SER A 169 12.58 18.08 -9.53
C SER A 169 12.42 17.61 -10.97
N LEU A 170 12.87 16.39 -11.25
CA LEU A 170 12.70 15.65 -12.51
C LEU A 170 12.29 14.21 -12.19
N GLY A 171 11.36 13.67 -12.96
CA GLY A 171 10.99 12.27 -12.95
C GLY A 171 10.82 11.75 -14.36
N VAL A 172 11.41 10.59 -14.64
CA VAL A 172 11.19 9.80 -15.85
C VAL A 172 10.63 8.46 -15.42
N LEU A 173 9.42 8.14 -15.88
CA LEU A 173 8.71 6.93 -15.52
C LEU A 173 8.34 6.16 -16.79
N ALA A 174 9.09 5.11 -17.10
CA ALA A 174 8.73 4.20 -18.19
C ALA A 174 7.81 3.10 -17.67
N CYS A 175 6.71 2.88 -18.39
CA CYS A 175 5.72 1.85 -18.12
C CYS A 175 5.58 0.96 -19.36
N PRO A 176 6.48 -0.04 -19.56
CA PRO A 176 6.54 -0.79 -20.82
C PRO A 176 5.26 -1.57 -21.16
N ASN A 177 4.51 -2.02 -20.15
CA ASN A 177 3.28 -2.78 -20.34
C ASN A 177 2.00 -1.92 -20.29
N LEU A 178 2.12 -0.62 -20.00
CA LEU A 178 0.95 0.25 -19.90
C LEU A 178 0.43 0.58 -21.32
N PRO A 179 -0.88 0.50 -21.57
CA PRO A 179 -1.47 0.89 -22.85
C PRO A 179 -1.21 2.35 -23.20
N GLN A 180 -0.98 2.63 -24.48
CA GLN A 180 -0.82 4.01 -24.98
C GLN A 180 -2.15 4.78 -24.98
N ALA A 181 -3.27 4.07 -25.11
CA ALA A 181 -4.62 4.63 -24.99
C ALA A 181 -5.02 4.82 -23.51
N ALA A 182 -6.00 5.70 -23.27
CA ALA A 182 -6.59 5.92 -21.95
C ALA A 182 -7.16 4.63 -21.34
N VAL A 183 -6.99 4.47 -20.03
CA VAL A 183 -7.38 3.26 -19.30
C VAL A 183 -8.76 3.46 -18.67
N ILE A 184 -9.78 2.77 -19.19
CA ILE A 184 -11.16 2.84 -18.69
C ILE A 184 -11.49 1.65 -17.76
N GLY A 185 -10.65 0.63 -17.69
CA GLY A 185 -10.83 -0.58 -16.87
C GLY A 185 -9.49 -1.09 -16.36
N ASP A 186 -9.30 -2.41 -16.35
CA ASP A 186 -7.98 -2.98 -16.07
C ASP A 186 -7.01 -2.64 -17.23
N PRO A 187 -5.80 -2.09 -16.95
CA PRO A 187 -4.76 -1.91 -17.96
C PRO A 187 -4.42 -3.18 -18.75
N ALA A 188 -4.59 -4.37 -18.16
CA ALA A 188 -4.37 -5.65 -18.81
C ALA A 188 -5.34 -5.91 -19.97
N ASP A 189 -6.58 -5.43 -19.84
CA ASP A 189 -7.66 -5.68 -20.80
C ASP A 189 -7.82 -4.58 -21.85
N THR A 190 -7.10 -3.47 -21.68
CA THR A 190 -7.16 -2.35 -22.62
C THR A 190 -6.46 -2.72 -23.94
N PRO A 191 -7.15 -2.66 -25.09
CA PRO A 191 -6.57 -3.04 -26.38
C PRO A 191 -5.63 -1.95 -26.93
N GLY A 192 -4.78 -2.36 -27.89
CA GLY A 192 -3.92 -1.44 -28.64
C GLY A 192 -2.44 -1.54 -28.28
N ALA A 193 -1.66 -0.60 -28.81
CA ALA A 193 -0.23 -0.52 -28.56
C ALA A 193 0.06 -0.24 -27.08
N ARG A 194 1.16 -0.83 -26.57
CA ARG A 194 1.64 -0.69 -25.20
C ARG A 194 2.98 0.03 -25.17
N GLY A 195 3.38 0.44 -23.97
CA GLY A 195 4.63 1.14 -23.72
C GLY A 195 4.43 2.64 -23.79
N VAL A 196 4.49 3.28 -22.63
CA VAL A 196 4.57 4.74 -22.52
C VAL A 196 5.68 5.13 -21.56
N VAL A 197 6.25 6.30 -21.78
CA VAL A 197 7.17 6.96 -20.85
C VAL A 197 6.66 8.35 -20.54
N LEU A 198 6.66 8.71 -19.26
CA LEU A 198 6.31 10.04 -18.80
C LEU A 198 7.57 10.76 -18.34
N VAL A 199 7.71 12.03 -18.72
CA VAL A 199 8.78 12.93 -18.28
C VAL A 199 8.13 14.14 -17.62
N GLY A 200 8.30 14.26 -16.30
CA GLY A 200 7.88 15.41 -15.52
C GLY A 200 9.09 16.22 -15.07
N LEU A 201 9.15 17.49 -15.43
CA LEU A 201 10.21 18.39 -14.99
C LEU A 201 9.57 19.66 -14.41
N ARG A 202 10.01 20.03 -13.22
CA ARG A 202 9.49 21.21 -12.51
C ARG A 202 9.63 22.46 -13.38
N GLY A 203 8.56 23.25 -13.45
CA GLY A 203 8.49 24.45 -14.28
C GLY A 203 8.30 24.22 -15.78
N HIS A 204 8.40 22.98 -16.28
CA HIS A 204 8.29 22.66 -17.70
C HIS A 204 7.09 21.73 -18.03
N GLY A 205 6.43 21.22 -16.99
CA GLY A 205 5.24 20.38 -17.10
C GLY A 205 5.56 18.90 -17.24
N CYS A 206 4.52 18.11 -17.48
CA CYS A 206 4.63 16.67 -17.74
C CYS A 206 4.28 16.35 -19.20
N TRP A 207 5.05 15.45 -19.79
CA TRP A 207 4.85 14.95 -21.15
C TRP A 207 4.84 13.43 -21.16
N GLN A 208 3.94 12.85 -21.95
CA GLN A 208 3.91 11.43 -22.25
C GLN A 208 4.36 11.19 -23.69
N PHE A 209 5.16 10.15 -23.88
CA PHE A 209 5.55 9.65 -25.18
C PHE A 209 5.19 8.16 -25.29
N PRO A 210 4.77 7.67 -26.47
CA PRO A 210 4.81 6.24 -26.72
C PRO A 210 6.26 5.76 -26.60
N ILE A 211 6.49 4.56 -26.07
CA ILE A 211 7.79 3.88 -26.23
C ILE A 211 7.72 3.21 -27.60
N PRO A 212 8.42 3.72 -28.63
CA PRO A 212 8.37 3.15 -29.96
C PRO A 212 8.92 1.72 -29.97
N GLU A 213 8.37 0.87 -30.84
CA GLU A 213 8.75 -0.55 -30.91
C GLU A 213 10.21 -0.75 -31.34
N ASP A 214 10.75 0.14 -32.16
CA ASP A 214 12.16 0.21 -32.51
C ASP A 214 13.04 0.65 -31.33
N LEU A 215 12.60 1.61 -30.50
CA LEU A 215 13.32 1.96 -29.26
C LEU A 215 13.30 0.83 -28.23
N ALA A 216 12.18 0.13 -28.12
CA ALA A 216 12.06 -1.07 -27.30
C ALA A 216 12.97 -2.20 -27.79
N ARG A 217 13.38 -2.19 -29.07
CA ARG A 217 14.24 -3.20 -29.70
C ARG A 217 15.69 -2.75 -29.95
N SER A 218 15.99 -1.45 -29.95
CA SER A 218 17.27 -0.88 -30.38
C SER A 218 17.69 0.30 -29.51
N ALA A 219 18.86 0.16 -28.89
CA ALA A 219 19.44 1.18 -28.02
C ALA A 219 20.05 2.35 -28.83
N ALA A 220 20.52 2.07 -30.05
CA ALA A 220 21.03 3.07 -30.99
C ALA A 220 19.93 4.06 -31.41
N ALA A 221 18.70 3.58 -31.62
CA ALA A 221 17.56 4.41 -31.93
C ALA A 221 17.20 5.35 -30.76
N ALA A 222 17.37 4.89 -29.51
CA ALA A 222 17.08 5.70 -28.31
C ALA A 222 18.07 6.86 -28.15
N ALA A 223 19.35 6.66 -28.50
CA ALA A 223 20.33 7.74 -28.52
C ALA A 223 20.03 8.79 -29.61
N ALA A 224 19.70 8.33 -30.82
CA ALA A 224 19.51 9.22 -31.97
C ALA A 224 18.32 10.20 -31.85
N LEU A 225 17.25 9.81 -31.12
CA LEU A 225 16.09 10.69 -30.94
C LEU A 225 16.32 11.80 -29.92
N VAL A 226 17.07 11.51 -28.86
CA VAL A 226 17.28 12.40 -27.71
C VAL A 226 18.27 13.53 -28.03
N ASP A 227 19.29 13.26 -28.85
CA ASP A 227 20.32 14.25 -29.22
C ASP A 227 19.78 15.44 -30.05
N SER A 228 18.58 15.31 -30.63
CA SER A 228 17.93 16.38 -31.42
C SER A 228 17.08 17.35 -30.59
N ALA A 229 16.85 17.05 -29.30
CA ALA A 229 15.90 17.75 -28.46
C ALA A 229 16.55 18.90 -27.67
N ALA A 230 16.87 19.99 -28.37
CA ALA A 230 17.65 21.08 -27.77
C ALA A 230 16.82 22.03 -26.87
N ASP A 231 15.51 22.20 -27.12
CA ASP A 231 14.82 23.42 -26.65
C ASP A 231 13.50 23.20 -25.91
N SER A 232 12.91 22.01 -25.91
CA SER A 232 11.67 21.75 -25.16
C SER A 232 11.46 20.29 -24.82
N LEU A 233 10.80 20.01 -23.69
CA LEU A 233 10.42 18.65 -23.32
C LEU A 233 9.54 17.97 -24.37
N GLY A 234 8.58 18.71 -24.95
CA GLY A 234 7.65 18.13 -25.93
C GLY A 234 8.33 17.65 -27.22
N GLY A 235 9.54 18.12 -27.51
CA GLY A 235 10.36 17.69 -28.63
C GLY A 235 11.32 16.53 -28.31
N LEU A 236 11.30 15.98 -27.10
CA LEU A 236 12.22 14.90 -26.70
C LEU A 236 12.05 13.61 -27.50
N LEU A 237 10.80 13.25 -27.83
CA LEU A 237 10.49 12.10 -28.69
C LEU A 237 9.27 12.41 -29.59
N PRO A 238 9.15 11.72 -30.74
CA PRO A 238 7.94 11.78 -31.57
C PRO A 238 6.68 11.35 -30.80
N GLY A 239 5.55 11.96 -31.14
CA GLY A 239 4.25 11.60 -30.56
C GLY A 239 4.04 12.09 -29.12
N GLY A 240 4.89 13.01 -28.65
CA GLY A 240 4.77 13.66 -27.34
C GLY A 240 3.45 14.37 -27.15
N ARG A 241 2.81 14.12 -26.00
CA ARG A 241 1.58 14.79 -25.58
C ARG A 241 1.78 15.37 -24.21
N ARG A 242 1.40 16.64 -24.04
CA ARG A 242 1.37 17.25 -22.71
C ARG A 242 0.28 16.58 -21.88
N VAL A 243 0.61 16.31 -20.63
CA VAL A 243 -0.27 15.65 -19.67
C VAL A 243 -0.54 16.63 -18.53
N GLU A 244 -1.80 16.74 -18.13
CA GLU A 244 -2.27 17.67 -17.11
C GLU A 244 -3.23 16.97 -16.14
N SER A 245 -2.98 17.14 -14.85
CA SER A 245 -3.69 16.49 -13.74
C SER A 245 -4.29 17.54 -12.82
N GLN A 246 -5.45 18.08 -13.18
CA GLN A 246 -6.23 18.97 -12.30
C GLN A 246 -7.73 18.77 -12.55
N SER A 247 -8.17 17.52 -12.43
CA SER A 247 -9.56 17.14 -12.68
C SER A 247 -10.52 17.99 -11.84
N ARG A 248 -11.54 18.54 -12.52
CA ARG A 248 -12.69 19.24 -11.90
C ARG A 248 -13.89 18.30 -11.71
N ALA A 249 -13.71 17.01 -11.98
CA ALA A 249 -14.74 16.01 -11.80
C ALA A 249 -15.16 15.92 -10.32
N ARG A 250 -16.41 15.53 -10.06
CA ARG A 250 -16.89 15.30 -8.69
C ARG A 250 -16.34 13.98 -8.15
N PRO A 251 -16.13 13.84 -6.82
CA PRO A 251 -15.65 12.59 -6.23
C PRO A 251 -16.41 11.34 -6.67
N SER A 252 -17.74 11.43 -6.84
CA SER A 252 -18.58 10.30 -7.30
C SER A 252 -18.22 9.77 -8.70
N SER A 253 -17.47 10.53 -9.49
CA SER A 253 -16.95 10.14 -10.80
C SER A 253 -15.45 9.88 -10.82
N TRP A 254 -14.79 10.04 -9.67
CA TRP A 254 -13.38 9.74 -9.53
C TRP A 254 -13.14 8.24 -9.58
N ARG A 255 -11.91 7.90 -9.94
CA ARG A 255 -11.42 6.54 -9.93
C ARG A 255 -10.21 6.46 -9.02
N ALA A 256 -10.27 5.60 -8.01
CA ALA A 256 -9.12 5.31 -7.18
C ALA A 256 -8.23 4.24 -7.83
N CYS A 257 -6.96 4.21 -7.46
CA CYS A 257 -6.08 3.07 -7.69
C CYS A 257 -5.33 2.70 -6.40
N GLU A 258 -5.06 1.41 -6.23
CA GLU A 258 -4.37 0.83 -5.09
C GLU A 258 -3.41 -0.28 -5.53
N SER A 259 -2.54 -0.73 -4.62
CA SER A 259 -1.61 -1.83 -4.89
C SER A 259 -2.35 -3.13 -5.24
N TYR A 260 -1.91 -3.82 -6.30
CA TYR A 260 -2.45 -5.13 -6.68
C TYR A 260 -2.25 -6.20 -5.60
N GLU A 261 -1.13 -6.14 -4.87
CA GLU A 261 -0.83 -7.00 -3.73
C GLU A 261 -1.53 -6.51 -2.47
N ALA A 262 -2.36 -7.37 -1.85
CA ALA A 262 -3.12 -7.01 -0.64
C ALA A 262 -2.21 -6.69 0.56
N GLY A 263 -1.02 -7.29 0.63
CA GLY A 263 -0.07 -7.05 1.72
C GLY A 263 0.67 -5.71 1.64
N HIS A 264 0.64 -5.02 0.50
CA HIS A 264 1.42 -3.80 0.28
C HIS A 264 0.70 -2.51 0.75
N SER A 265 -0.57 -2.59 1.13
CA SER A 265 -1.32 -1.45 1.68
C SER A 265 -2.53 -1.92 2.49
N ASN A 266 -2.93 -1.16 3.51
CA ASN A 266 -4.15 -1.41 4.27
C ASN A 266 -5.40 -1.06 3.45
N ARG A 267 -5.97 -2.06 2.77
CA ARG A 267 -7.15 -1.91 1.91
C ARG A 267 -8.43 -1.55 2.66
N THR A 268 -8.60 -2.04 3.88
CA THR A 268 -9.77 -1.69 4.71
C THR A 268 -9.80 -0.19 4.95
N ARG A 269 -8.65 0.38 5.35
CA ARG A 269 -8.52 1.82 5.57
C ARG A 269 -8.75 2.62 4.28
N SER A 270 -8.20 2.17 3.15
CA SER A 270 -8.47 2.79 1.85
C SER A 270 -9.96 2.78 1.51
N SER A 271 -10.64 1.64 1.69
CA SER A 271 -12.08 1.50 1.44
C SER A 271 -12.90 2.50 2.26
N ASP A 272 -12.63 2.62 3.56
CA ASP A 272 -13.33 3.57 4.45
C ASP A 272 -13.15 5.03 3.99
N ILE A 273 -11.95 5.39 3.52
CA ILE A 273 -11.65 6.73 3.00
C ILE A 273 -12.43 6.99 1.71
N LEU A 274 -12.44 6.02 0.78
CA LEU A 274 -13.11 6.15 -0.51
C LEU A 274 -14.63 6.29 -0.33
N GLU A 275 -15.23 5.49 0.56
CA GLU A 275 -16.66 5.58 0.88
C GLU A 275 -17.01 6.96 1.45
N ARG A 276 -16.25 7.45 2.43
CA ARG A 276 -16.48 8.77 3.05
C ARG A 276 -16.24 9.93 2.10
N ALA A 277 -15.29 9.79 1.18
CA ALA A 277 -15.03 10.75 0.12
C ALA A 277 -16.08 10.69 -1.00
N ALA A 278 -17.04 9.76 -0.92
CA ALA A 278 -18.00 9.46 -1.97
C ALA A 278 -17.32 9.21 -3.33
N VAL A 279 -16.15 8.54 -3.31
CA VAL A 279 -15.46 8.12 -4.53
C VAL A 279 -16.16 6.91 -5.10
N GLY A 280 -16.55 6.98 -6.37
CA GLY A 280 -17.31 5.93 -7.04
C GLY A 280 -16.45 4.77 -7.55
N GLY A 281 -17.08 3.59 -7.64
CA GLY A 281 -16.52 2.41 -8.32
C GLY A 281 -15.46 1.65 -7.54
N GLU A 282 -15.11 0.47 -8.06
CA GLU A 282 -14.02 -0.34 -7.52
C GLU A 282 -12.65 0.29 -7.86
N PRO A 283 -11.70 0.34 -6.90
CA PRO A 283 -10.35 0.81 -7.17
C PRO A 283 -9.62 -0.03 -8.23
N LEU A 284 -8.87 0.63 -9.11
CA LEU A 284 -7.95 -0.06 -10.00
C LEU A 284 -6.80 -0.65 -9.21
N ARG A 285 -6.65 -1.97 -9.28
CA ARG A 285 -5.56 -2.70 -8.62
C ARG A 285 -4.40 -2.85 -9.59
N VAL A 286 -3.32 -2.11 -9.34
CA VAL A 286 -2.16 -2.08 -10.23
C VAL A 286 -0.88 -2.10 -9.40
N ASP A 287 0.08 -2.94 -9.80
CA ASP A 287 1.43 -2.91 -9.26
C ASP A 287 2.13 -1.60 -9.63
N SER A 288 3.27 -1.31 -8.97
CA SER A 288 4.22 -0.29 -9.44
C SER A 288 3.75 1.18 -9.40
N MET A 289 4.69 2.10 -9.62
CA MET A 289 4.57 3.53 -9.85
C MET A 289 3.73 3.84 -11.09
N VAL A 290 3.35 2.83 -11.88
CA VAL A 290 2.29 2.95 -12.91
C VAL A 290 1.03 3.65 -12.36
N LYS A 291 0.74 3.51 -11.07
CA LYS A 291 -0.32 4.28 -10.39
C LYS A 291 -0.13 5.81 -10.54
N TYR A 292 1.08 6.33 -10.35
CA TYR A 292 1.37 7.75 -10.60
C TYR A 292 1.20 8.12 -12.09
N ALA A 293 1.57 7.23 -13.02
CA ALA A 293 1.33 7.46 -14.45
C ALA A 293 -0.17 7.57 -14.77
N LEU A 294 -1.00 6.69 -14.19
CA LEU A 294 -2.47 6.74 -14.35
C LEU A 294 -3.05 8.04 -13.79
N LEU A 295 -2.56 8.50 -12.64
CA LEU A 295 -2.95 9.80 -12.09
C LEU A 295 -2.51 10.94 -13.00
N ALA A 296 -1.26 10.94 -13.44
CA ALA A 296 -0.73 11.97 -14.34
C ALA A 296 -1.64 12.11 -15.57
N ARG A 297 -1.93 10.98 -16.23
CA ARG A 297 -2.77 10.89 -17.43
C ARG A 297 -4.24 11.26 -17.21
N GLY A 298 -4.70 11.33 -15.96
CA GLY A 298 -6.12 11.48 -15.63
C GLY A 298 -6.95 10.21 -15.80
N ASP A 299 -6.30 9.05 -16.02
CA ASP A 299 -6.97 7.74 -16.06
C ASP A 299 -7.46 7.32 -14.66
N ALA A 300 -6.76 7.78 -13.62
CA ALA A 300 -7.16 7.67 -12.22
C ALA A 300 -7.07 9.04 -11.53
N HIS A 301 -7.74 9.18 -10.40
CA HIS A 301 -7.91 10.45 -9.69
C HIS A 301 -7.25 10.44 -8.31
N LEU A 302 -7.19 9.29 -7.65
CA LEU A 302 -6.73 9.16 -6.27
C LEU A 302 -5.91 7.88 -6.10
N TYR A 303 -4.76 7.99 -5.47
CA TYR A 303 -3.93 6.88 -5.05
C TYR A 303 -3.70 6.98 -3.54
N LEU A 304 -4.05 5.91 -2.84
CA LEU A 304 -3.87 5.77 -1.40
C LEU A 304 -2.91 4.61 -1.12
N ARG A 305 -1.87 4.87 -0.32
CA ARG A 305 -0.94 3.84 0.16
C ARG A 305 -0.77 3.98 1.67
N PHE A 306 -1.14 2.95 2.41
CA PHE A 306 -1.01 2.89 3.86
C PHE A 306 -0.21 1.63 4.23
N PRO A 307 1.13 1.75 4.39
CA PRO A 307 1.96 0.61 4.74
C PRO A 307 1.54 -0.03 6.05
N GLN A 308 1.87 -1.32 6.21
CA GLN A 308 1.67 -2.04 7.47
C GLN A 308 2.56 -1.46 8.56
N ALA A 309 2.16 -1.62 9.83
CA ALA A 309 2.93 -1.12 10.95
C ALA A 309 4.36 -1.71 10.96
N GLY A 310 5.36 -0.83 11.11
CA GLY A 310 6.77 -1.20 11.09
C GLY A 310 7.41 -1.25 9.70
N TYR A 311 6.65 -1.06 8.64
CA TYR A 311 7.19 -0.91 7.29
C TYR A 311 7.43 0.58 6.98
N GLU A 312 8.64 0.91 6.52
CA GLU A 312 8.98 2.22 5.99
C GLU A 312 9.03 2.17 4.46
N GLU A 313 8.33 3.10 3.81
CA GLU A 313 8.39 3.26 2.35
C GLU A 313 9.79 3.68 1.92
N LYS A 314 10.19 3.29 0.71
CA LYS A 314 11.48 3.69 0.16
C LYS A 314 11.30 4.90 -0.74
N VAL A 315 12.35 5.70 -0.84
CA VAL A 315 12.33 6.92 -1.67
C VAL A 315 12.20 6.56 -3.16
N TRP A 316 12.78 5.45 -3.60
CA TRP A 316 12.72 4.99 -4.99
C TRP A 316 11.34 4.54 -5.46
N ASP A 317 10.49 4.02 -4.55
CA ASP A 317 9.09 3.66 -4.85
C ASP A 317 8.20 4.88 -5.25
N HIS A 318 8.70 6.11 -5.05
CA HIS A 318 7.85 7.30 -5.06
C HIS A 318 8.46 8.53 -5.74
N ALA A 319 9.78 8.74 -5.72
CA ALA A 319 10.38 10.00 -6.16
C ALA A 319 10.09 10.34 -7.64
N ALA A 320 10.27 9.37 -8.54
CA ALA A 320 10.01 9.56 -9.97
C ALA A 320 8.51 9.81 -10.24
N GLY A 321 7.64 9.01 -9.63
CA GLY A 321 6.19 9.16 -9.74
C GLY A 321 5.67 10.49 -9.18
N ALA A 322 6.22 10.94 -8.06
CA ALA A 322 5.88 12.23 -7.46
C ALA A 322 6.28 13.40 -8.36
N ALA A 323 7.51 13.41 -8.89
CA ALA A 323 7.95 14.44 -9.84
C ALA A 323 7.06 14.48 -11.10
N VAL A 324 6.72 13.32 -11.66
CA VAL A 324 5.81 13.20 -12.82
C VAL A 324 4.44 13.79 -12.50
N LEU A 325 3.80 13.36 -11.41
CA LEU A 325 2.46 13.82 -11.07
C LEU A 325 2.42 15.31 -10.70
N GLN A 326 3.39 15.79 -9.92
CA GLN A 326 3.48 17.21 -9.56
C GLN A 326 3.73 18.09 -10.79
N ALA A 327 4.59 17.66 -11.72
CA ALA A 327 4.80 18.38 -12.98
C ALA A 327 3.54 18.39 -13.87
N ALA A 328 2.69 17.36 -13.78
CA ALA A 328 1.38 17.36 -14.41
C ALA A 328 0.36 18.27 -13.70
N GLY A 329 0.67 18.76 -12.50
CA GLY A 329 -0.18 19.65 -11.70
C GLY A 329 -0.99 18.95 -10.60
N GLY A 330 -0.77 17.65 -10.41
CA GLY A 330 -1.34 16.87 -9.30
C GLY A 330 -0.61 17.11 -7.98
N THR A 331 -1.09 16.47 -6.91
CA THR A 331 -0.57 16.65 -5.54
C THR A 331 -0.17 15.31 -4.93
N VAL A 332 0.95 15.29 -4.20
CA VAL A 332 1.45 14.12 -3.46
C VAL A 332 1.88 14.59 -2.07
N THR A 333 1.34 13.95 -1.04
CA THR A 333 1.63 14.24 0.37
C THR A 333 1.70 12.98 1.20
N ASP A 334 2.15 13.12 2.44
CA ASP A 334 1.84 12.14 3.47
C ASP A 334 0.35 12.17 3.85
N GLU A 335 -0.06 11.29 4.77
CA GLU A 335 -1.43 11.21 5.28
C GLU A 335 -1.89 12.41 6.13
N LEU A 336 -0.99 13.34 6.48
CA LEU A 336 -1.28 14.57 7.20
C LEU A 336 -1.36 15.80 6.28
N GLY A 337 -1.03 15.63 4.99
CA GLY A 337 -0.97 16.71 4.00
C GLY A 337 0.41 17.38 3.90
N GLY A 338 1.42 16.85 4.58
CA GLY A 338 2.80 17.32 4.52
C GLY A 338 3.55 16.81 3.28
N ALA A 339 4.61 17.52 2.89
CA ALA A 339 5.51 17.06 1.83
C ALA A 339 6.28 15.81 2.27
N LEU A 340 6.50 14.88 1.34
CA LEU A 340 7.27 13.67 1.60
C LEU A 340 8.78 13.99 1.71
N PRO A 341 9.50 13.46 2.72
CA PRO A 341 10.88 13.85 3.02
C PRO A 341 11.93 13.11 2.16
N PHE A 342 11.86 13.24 0.83
CA PHE A 342 12.71 12.48 -0.10
C PHE A 342 14.23 12.66 0.10
N GLY A 343 14.69 13.87 0.43
CA GLY A 343 16.12 14.16 0.62
C GLY A 343 16.69 13.87 2.01
N LYS A 344 15.96 13.20 2.91
CA LYS A 344 16.42 12.95 4.29
C LYS A 344 17.18 11.63 4.48
N SER A 345 16.67 10.55 3.90
CA SER A 345 17.34 9.24 3.87
C SER A 345 16.81 8.42 2.68
N ALA A 346 17.33 7.21 2.48
CA ALA A 346 16.78 6.27 1.50
C ALA A 346 15.34 5.81 1.83
N LEU A 347 14.88 6.04 3.05
CA LEU A 347 13.55 5.69 3.55
C LEU A 347 12.73 6.96 3.78
N LEU A 348 11.42 6.87 3.57
CA LEU A 348 10.48 7.92 3.96
C LEU A 348 10.14 7.80 5.45
N SER A 349 11.16 7.92 6.30
CA SER A 349 11.02 7.69 7.74
C SER A 349 9.99 8.60 8.39
N GLY A 350 9.09 8.00 9.17
CA GLY A 350 7.97 8.69 9.81
C GLY A 350 6.75 8.92 8.92
N VAL A 351 6.78 8.55 7.63
CA VAL A 351 5.61 8.57 6.75
C VAL A 351 4.82 7.29 6.94
N THR A 352 3.59 7.41 7.48
CA THR A 352 2.68 6.29 7.76
C THR A 352 1.60 6.09 6.70
N GLY A 353 1.55 6.97 5.72
CA GLY A 353 0.66 6.89 4.58
C GLY A 353 0.99 7.93 3.53
N ILE A 354 0.71 7.61 2.28
CA ILE A 354 0.92 8.46 1.11
C ILE A 354 -0.42 8.64 0.41
N VAL A 355 -0.71 9.89 0.07
CA VAL A 355 -1.90 10.30 -0.66
C VAL A 355 -1.44 11.06 -1.89
N ALA A 356 -1.81 10.57 -3.07
CA ALA A 356 -1.56 11.23 -4.33
C ALA A 356 -2.86 11.44 -5.08
N SER A 357 -3.04 12.59 -5.72
CA SER A 357 -4.25 12.88 -6.48
C SER A 357 -4.02 13.70 -7.73
N ALA A 358 -4.80 13.40 -8.76
CA ALA A 358 -4.87 14.16 -10.01
C ALA A 358 -5.94 15.27 -10.00
N CYS A 359 -6.49 15.59 -8.82
CA CYS A 359 -7.49 16.63 -8.62
C CYS A 359 -6.86 17.97 -8.20
N ARG A 360 -7.68 19.00 -8.08
CA ARG A 360 -7.24 20.32 -7.62
C ARG A 360 -6.75 20.28 -6.17
N PRO A 361 -5.82 21.16 -5.76
CA PRO A 361 -5.28 21.19 -4.39
C PRO A 361 -6.34 21.32 -3.28
N ASP A 362 -7.44 22.03 -3.52
CA ASP A 362 -8.56 22.16 -2.57
C ASP A 362 -9.32 20.84 -2.36
N ALA A 363 -9.48 20.08 -3.44
CA ALA A 363 -10.06 18.74 -3.37
C ALA A 363 -9.11 17.75 -2.68
N HIS A 364 -7.80 17.84 -2.95
CA HIS A 364 -6.79 17.06 -2.24
C HIS A 364 -6.80 17.34 -0.73
N ALA A 365 -6.83 18.62 -0.33
CA ALA A 365 -6.91 19.02 1.09
C ALA A 365 -8.17 18.45 1.76
N THR A 366 -9.31 18.43 1.06
CA THR A 366 -10.54 17.80 1.56
C THR A 366 -10.35 16.30 1.79
N ILE A 367 -9.70 15.59 0.86
CA ILE A 367 -9.36 14.17 1.03
C ILE A 367 -8.44 13.96 2.22
N ILE A 368 -7.44 14.83 2.42
CA ILE A 368 -6.55 14.74 3.57
C ILE A 368 -7.32 14.87 4.89
N GLU A 369 -8.31 15.75 4.98
CA GLU A 369 -9.15 15.83 6.19
C GLU A 369 -9.95 14.53 6.43
N ILE A 370 -10.44 13.89 5.36
CA ILE A 370 -11.07 12.56 5.46
C ILE A 370 -10.05 11.49 5.89
N VAL A 371 -8.85 11.50 5.31
CA VAL A 371 -7.76 10.57 5.65
C VAL A 371 -7.38 10.70 7.13
N LYS A 372 -7.28 11.93 7.67
CA LYS A 372 -7.04 12.20 9.09
C LYS A 372 -8.16 11.65 9.97
N GLN A 373 -9.43 11.78 9.55
CA GLN A 373 -10.56 11.20 10.27
C GLN A 373 -10.53 9.65 10.26
N CYS A 374 -9.95 9.05 9.23
CA CYS A 374 -9.84 7.59 9.08
C CYS A 374 -8.53 6.98 9.62
N SER A 375 -7.48 7.75 9.86
CA SER A 375 -6.16 7.21 10.21
C SER A 375 -6.14 6.61 11.61
N ASP A 376 -6.23 5.28 11.80
CA ASP A 376 -6.43 4.51 13.05
C ASP A 376 -7.08 5.30 14.22
N LYS A 377 -8.03 6.18 13.90
CA LYS A 377 -8.60 7.28 14.70
C LYS A 377 -7.61 8.35 15.20
N VAL A 378 -7.05 9.15 14.26
CA VAL A 378 -5.80 9.90 14.37
C VAL A 378 -5.65 10.65 15.68
N ARG A 379 -4.87 10.04 16.53
CA ARG A 379 -4.55 8.60 16.60
C ARG A 379 -4.46 8.47 18.06
N ALA A 380 -5.50 7.92 18.67
CA ALA A 380 -6.00 8.48 19.91
C ALA A 380 -6.29 9.99 19.78
N ARG A 381 -7.55 10.44 19.76
CA ARG A 381 -8.06 11.46 20.72
C ARG A 381 -7.07 12.52 21.34
N LEU A 382 -6.06 13.04 20.65
CA LEU A 382 -4.94 13.84 21.20
C LEU A 382 -4.06 13.15 22.27
N GLY A 383 -3.45 11.99 22.01
CA GLY A 383 -2.51 11.46 23.01
C GLY A 383 -1.58 10.32 22.64
N LEU A 384 -0.90 10.41 21.50
CA LEU A 384 0.01 9.34 21.06
C LEU A 384 1.32 9.30 21.83
N ARG A 385 1.52 8.17 22.53
CA ARG A 385 2.70 7.35 22.26
C ARG A 385 2.32 5.89 22.06
N GLN A 386 3.04 5.23 21.15
CA GLN A 386 3.06 3.78 21.03
C GLN A 386 3.40 3.16 22.39
N ASN A 387 2.60 2.21 22.88
CA ASN A 387 3.04 1.35 23.99
C ASN A 387 2.28 0.02 24.05
N LYS A 388 3.10 -1.03 24.12
CA LYS A 388 2.98 -2.43 24.57
C LYS A 388 1.58 -2.99 24.96
N PRO A 389 1.37 -4.32 24.76
CA PRO A 389 0.11 -4.98 25.08
C PRO A 389 -0.33 -4.78 26.54
N TRP A 390 -1.64 -4.85 26.78
CA TRP A 390 -2.31 -4.44 28.02
C TRP A 390 -1.85 -5.16 29.29
N TRP A 391 -1.19 -6.32 29.17
CA TRP A 391 -0.61 -7.08 30.29
C TRP A 391 0.82 -6.66 30.68
N GLN A 392 1.38 -5.60 30.08
CA GLN A 392 2.74 -5.12 30.36
C GLN A 392 2.81 -3.67 30.90
N ARG A 393 1.73 -3.13 31.48
CA ARG A 393 1.73 -1.78 32.07
C ARG A 393 1.73 -1.85 33.60
N PRO A 394 2.69 -1.22 34.30
CA PRO A 394 2.56 -0.89 35.71
C PRO A 394 1.70 0.36 35.86
N ASP A 395 0.77 0.34 36.82
CA ASP A 395 -0.10 1.46 37.15
C ASP A 395 0.69 2.75 37.39
N SER A 396 0.30 3.85 36.76
CA SER A 396 0.78 5.18 37.16
C SER A 396 -0.36 6.18 37.28
N ALA A 397 -0.38 6.75 38.48
CA ALA A 397 -1.29 7.70 39.07
C ALA A 397 -1.61 8.96 38.23
N ALA A 398 -2.88 9.35 38.35
CA ALA A 398 -3.41 10.71 38.42
C ALA A 398 -2.50 11.90 38.04
N THR A 399 -2.93 12.68 37.06
CA THR A 399 -2.86 14.14 37.12
C THR A 399 -4.01 14.74 36.31
N GLY A 400 -4.92 15.43 36.99
CA GLY A 400 -6.00 16.18 36.37
C GLY A 400 -5.47 17.47 35.77
N ALA A 401 -5.60 17.63 34.46
CA ALA A 401 -5.63 18.91 33.75
C ALA A 401 -6.02 18.65 32.29
N GLN A 402 -7.26 18.95 31.90
CA GLN A 402 -7.59 19.41 30.55
C GLN A 402 -9.01 19.99 30.52
N LEU A 403 -9.05 21.32 30.71
CA LEU A 403 -10.19 22.20 30.52
C LEU A 403 -10.13 22.76 29.09
N SER A 404 -11.31 22.96 28.48
CA SER A 404 -11.60 23.90 27.39
C SER A 404 -11.08 23.58 25.98
N ILE A 405 -12.00 23.18 25.09
CA ILE A 405 -12.37 23.93 23.87
C ILE A 405 -13.77 23.42 23.46
N ALA A 406 -14.75 24.31 23.56
CA ALA A 406 -16.08 24.20 22.96
C ALA A 406 -16.26 25.40 22.02
N ILE A 407 -17.31 25.34 21.17
CA ILE A 407 -17.87 26.39 20.27
C ILE A 407 -17.29 26.27 18.83
N ASN A 408 -18.02 26.07 17.73
CA ASN A 408 -19.41 26.35 17.33
C ASN A 408 -19.79 25.49 16.10
N LEU A 409 -21.04 25.02 16.00
CA LEU A 409 -21.87 25.20 14.80
C LEU A 409 -23.33 24.78 15.10
N THR A 410 -24.18 25.81 15.08
CA THR A 410 -25.57 25.83 15.49
C THR A 410 -26.50 25.28 14.43
N LEU A 411 -27.51 24.55 14.90
CA LEU A 411 -28.82 24.29 14.31
C LEU A 411 -29.36 25.44 13.43
N VAL A 412 -29.87 25.07 12.25
CA VAL A 412 -31.01 25.75 11.60
C VAL A 412 -32.10 24.70 11.45
N GLY A 413 -33.24 24.94 12.11
CA GLY A 413 -34.41 24.07 12.09
C GLY A 413 -35.55 24.63 11.24
N VAL A 414 -36.45 23.74 10.81
CA VAL A 414 -37.89 23.92 10.51
C VAL A 414 -38.50 22.50 10.64
N GLY A 415 -39.35 22.14 11.63
CA GLY A 415 -40.81 22.32 11.70
C GLY A 415 -41.56 21.54 10.58
N VAL A 416 -42.58 20.66 10.73
CA VAL A 416 -43.54 20.25 11.78
C VAL A 416 -44.14 18.84 11.37
N PRO A 417 -45.26 18.23 11.90
CA PRO A 417 -45.29 16.87 12.46
C PRO A 417 -46.38 15.91 11.88
N MET A 418 -46.64 14.79 12.59
CA MET A 418 -47.68 13.74 12.38
C MET A 418 -47.32 12.68 11.32
N GLY A 419 -47.42 11.36 11.54
CA GLY A 419 -48.00 10.56 12.61
C GLY A 419 -48.69 9.35 11.96
N PHE A 420 -48.31 8.12 12.32
CA PHE A 420 -49.24 6.98 12.40
C PHE A 420 -48.56 5.80 13.15
N ASN A 421 -49.19 5.42 14.26
CA ASN A 421 -48.94 4.19 15.00
C ASN A 421 -49.52 2.99 14.23
N ALA A 422 -48.80 1.87 14.24
CA ALA A 422 -49.42 0.55 14.26
C ALA A 422 -48.59 -0.39 15.16
N VAL A 423 -49.27 -0.86 16.20
CA VAL A 423 -48.83 -1.68 17.33
C VAL A 423 -48.87 -3.16 16.93
N VAL A 424 -47.83 -3.94 17.27
CA VAL A 424 -47.78 -5.28 17.94
C VAL A 424 -46.28 -5.65 17.93
N GLY A 425 -45.56 -6.05 18.98
CA GLY A 425 -45.82 -6.41 20.36
C GLY A 425 -44.56 -7.13 20.87
N SER A 426 -43.95 -6.66 21.97
CA SER A 426 -43.26 -7.47 22.99
C SER A 426 -42.57 -6.57 24.02
N ARG A 427 -43.30 -6.26 25.09
CA ARG A 427 -42.85 -5.53 26.29
C ARG A 427 -41.88 -6.33 27.19
N GLU A 428 -41.16 -7.32 26.64
CA GLU A 428 -40.23 -8.17 27.40
C GLU A 428 -38.74 -7.97 27.05
N LYS A 429 -38.40 -7.23 25.99
CA LYS A 429 -36.98 -6.92 25.69
C LYS A 429 -36.48 -5.63 26.33
N GLU A 430 -37.37 -4.73 26.73
CA GLU A 430 -37.02 -3.45 27.36
C GLU A 430 -36.80 -3.53 28.89
N ARG A 431 -37.25 -4.61 29.54
CA ARG A 431 -36.98 -4.85 30.98
C ARG A 431 -35.66 -5.57 31.27
N ALA A 432 -34.99 -6.12 30.26
CA ALA A 432 -33.67 -6.76 30.41
C ALA A 432 -32.50 -5.77 30.27
N ALA A 433 -32.69 -4.63 29.59
CA ALA A 433 -31.62 -3.64 29.37
C ALA A 433 -31.54 -2.56 30.46
N LEU A 434 -32.48 -2.53 31.42
CA LEU A 434 -32.56 -1.50 32.47
C LEU A 434 -32.30 -2.02 33.89
N ARG A 435 -31.58 -3.15 34.03
CA ARG A 435 -31.08 -3.69 35.32
C ARG A 435 -29.60 -4.09 35.30
N VAL A 436 -28.80 -3.48 34.43
CA VAL A 436 -27.31 -3.62 34.45
C VAL A 436 -26.65 -2.27 34.22
N GLY A 437 -27.20 -1.23 34.85
CA GLY A 437 -26.59 0.08 34.96
C GLY A 437 -26.99 0.63 36.33
N THR A 438 -25.99 1.08 37.08
CA THR A 438 -26.01 1.54 38.49
C THR A 438 -25.89 0.44 39.54
N ASP A 439 -24.65 0.24 40.01
CA ASP A 439 -24.24 0.08 41.42
C ASP A 439 -23.02 -0.84 41.56
N VAL A 440 -21.86 -0.39 41.07
CA VAL A 440 -20.56 -0.56 41.75
C VAL A 440 -19.73 0.68 41.44
N ALA A 441 -20.13 1.80 42.04
CA ALA A 441 -19.21 2.92 42.27
C ALA A 441 -18.83 2.85 43.75
N GLN A 442 -17.53 2.98 44.03
CA GLN A 442 -16.89 3.00 45.35
C GLN A 442 -16.80 1.65 46.07
N VAL A 443 -15.61 1.04 46.03
CA VAL A 443 -15.04 0.41 47.22
C VAL A 443 -13.55 0.73 47.29
N SER A 444 -13.16 1.41 48.37
CA SER A 444 -11.78 1.62 48.79
C SER A 444 -11.39 0.52 49.78
N SER A 445 -10.19 -0.05 49.61
CA SER A 445 -9.28 -0.64 50.61
C SER A 445 -9.76 -1.60 51.73
N ASP A 446 -11.00 -2.08 51.80
CA ASP A 446 -11.46 -3.05 52.82
C ASP A 446 -11.97 -4.41 52.24
N GLU A 447 -11.51 -4.81 51.05
CA GLU A 447 -12.09 -5.91 50.25
C GLU A 447 -11.58 -7.34 50.53
N GLY A 448 -11.23 -7.69 51.78
CA GLY A 448 -10.97 -9.10 52.14
C GLY A 448 -12.25 -9.91 52.44
N HIS A 449 -13.25 -9.26 53.04
CA HIS A 449 -14.37 -9.97 53.69
C HIS A 449 -15.65 -10.04 52.82
N GLY A 450 -15.85 -9.09 51.89
CA GLY A 450 -17.03 -9.05 51.02
C GLY A 450 -17.03 -10.10 49.90
N ALA A 451 -15.86 -10.39 49.33
CA ALA A 451 -15.72 -11.37 48.26
C ALA A 451 -15.95 -12.82 48.76
N LEU A 452 -15.49 -13.14 49.98
CA LEU A 452 -15.66 -14.46 50.59
C LEU A 452 -17.13 -14.76 50.92
N ALA A 453 -17.89 -13.74 51.35
CA ALA A 453 -19.32 -13.86 51.62
C ALA A 453 -20.10 -14.17 50.31
N LEU A 454 -19.78 -13.46 49.24
CA LEU A 454 -20.41 -13.67 47.93
C LEU A 454 -20.08 -15.06 47.34
N LEU A 455 -18.86 -15.55 47.57
CA LEU A 455 -18.45 -16.91 47.16
C LEU A 455 -19.17 -17.99 47.97
N ASN A 456 -19.26 -17.82 49.29
CA ASN A 456 -19.95 -18.78 50.15
C ASN A 456 -21.46 -18.84 49.90
N ASP A 457 -22.08 -17.72 49.54
CA ASP A 457 -23.49 -17.69 49.12
C ASP A 457 -23.70 -18.46 47.81
N ARG A 458 -22.76 -18.35 46.84
CA ARG A 458 -22.79 -19.14 45.60
C ARG A 458 -22.57 -20.64 45.83
N ARG A 459 -21.68 -21.01 46.78
CA ARG A 459 -21.45 -22.42 47.15
C ARG A 459 -22.67 -23.03 47.84
N ARG A 460 -23.32 -22.29 48.74
CA ARG A 460 -24.60 -22.71 49.36
C ARG A 460 -25.70 -22.90 48.32
N ALA A 461 -25.82 -21.98 47.35
CA ALA A 461 -26.78 -22.11 46.26
C ALA A 461 -26.53 -23.34 45.35
N ARG A 462 -25.33 -23.92 45.40
CA ARG A 462 -24.94 -25.14 44.69
C ARG A 462 -24.87 -26.39 45.58
N GLY A 463 -25.29 -26.30 46.84
CA GLY A 463 -25.27 -27.41 47.81
C GLY A 463 -23.87 -27.79 48.30
N LEU A 464 -22.86 -26.96 48.06
CA LEU A 464 -21.47 -27.17 48.47
C LEU A 464 -21.21 -26.59 49.86
N ALA A 465 -20.30 -27.23 50.62
CA ALA A 465 -19.91 -26.72 51.94
C ALA A 465 -19.26 -25.33 51.82
N PRO A 466 -19.60 -24.38 52.71
CA PRO A 466 -18.97 -23.07 52.73
C PRO A 466 -17.50 -23.20 53.13
N LEU A 467 -16.66 -22.37 52.53
CA LEU A 467 -15.28 -22.19 52.95
C LEU A 467 -15.29 -21.62 54.37
N GLY A 468 -14.69 -22.33 55.34
CA GLY A 468 -14.57 -21.89 56.73
C GLY A 468 -13.76 -20.59 56.85
N ILE A 469 -13.75 -19.95 58.03
CA ILE A 469 -12.98 -18.73 58.27
C ILE A 469 -11.50 -19.04 58.00
N LEU A 470 -10.97 -18.52 56.88
CA LEU A 470 -9.60 -18.72 56.43
C LEU A 470 -8.71 -17.58 56.94
N PRO A 471 -7.43 -17.85 57.27
CA PRO A 471 -6.53 -16.90 57.93
C PRO A 471 -6.27 -15.68 57.05
N SER A 472 -6.18 -14.51 57.69
CA SER A 472 -6.28 -13.15 57.15
C SER A 472 -5.21 -12.69 56.12
N ASN A 473 -4.47 -13.61 55.47
CA ASN A 473 -3.19 -13.29 54.83
C ASN A 473 -2.98 -13.97 53.45
N MET A 474 -4.02 -14.27 52.67
CA MET A 474 -3.84 -14.79 51.30
C MET A 474 -3.57 -13.68 50.27
N THR A 475 -2.71 -13.97 49.29
CA THR A 475 -2.43 -13.07 48.17
C THR A 475 -3.53 -13.15 47.09
N PRO A 476 -3.69 -12.11 46.23
CA PRO A 476 -4.71 -12.09 45.17
C PRO A 476 -4.67 -13.31 44.23
N GLU A 477 -3.47 -13.84 43.94
CA GLU A 477 -3.26 -15.01 43.09
C GLU A 477 -3.83 -16.30 43.73
N GLN A 478 -3.78 -16.42 45.06
CA GLN A 478 -4.35 -17.57 45.78
C GLN A 478 -5.88 -17.54 45.79
N LEU A 479 -6.48 -16.34 45.83
CA LEU A 479 -7.93 -16.14 45.70
C LEU A 479 -8.43 -16.44 44.27
N GLU A 480 -7.66 -16.05 43.27
CA GLU A 480 -7.98 -16.31 41.86
C GLU A 480 -7.90 -17.80 41.53
N SER A 481 -6.88 -18.49 42.05
CA SER A 481 -6.71 -19.94 41.90
C SER A 481 -7.85 -20.72 42.58
N ALA A 482 -8.30 -20.29 43.77
CA ALA A 482 -9.46 -20.88 44.44
C ALA A 482 -10.79 -20.64 43.68
N ALA A 483 -10.96 -19.47 43.06
CA ALA A 483 -12.13 -19.16 42.24
C ALA A 483 -12.16 -19.93 40.91
N LEU A 484 -10.99 -20.22 40.32
CA LEU A 484 -10.82 -21.08 39.16
C LEU A 484 -11.12 -22.55 39.49
N ALA A 485 -10.64 -23.04 40.64
CA ALA A 485 -10.96 -24.39 41.13
C ALA A 485 -12.46 -24.58 41.40
N ASP A 486 -13.16 -23.57 41.94
CA ASP A 486 -14.62 -23.57 42.13
C ASP A 486 -15.39 -23.57 40.81
N ARG A 487 -14.91 -22.83 39.80
CA ARG A 487 -15.46 -22.87 38.43
C ARG A 487 -15.26 -24.22 37.74
N ALA A 488 -14.18 -24.93 38.08
CA ALA A 488 -13.84 -26.24 37.55
C ALA A 488 -14.44 -27.43 38.34
N GLY A 489 -15.00 -27.19 39.52
CA GLY A 489 -15.63 -28.23 40.35
C GLY A 489 -14.65 -29.16 41.10
N LEU A 490 -13.42 -28.70 41.34
CA LEU A 490 -12.36 -29.51 41.97
C LEU A 490 -12.36 -29.35 43.50
N ALA A 491 -11.94 -30.39 44.21
CA ALA A 491 -11.88 -30.41 45.68
C ALA A 491 -10.68 -29.59 46.21
N PRO A 492 -10.73 -29.05 47.44
CA PRO A 492 -9.88 -27.95 47.89
C PRO A 492 -8.39 -28.29 48.14
N ASP A 493 -8.03 -29.57 48.19
CA ASP A 493 -6.75 -30.01 48.77
C ASP A 493 -5.72 -30.47 47.71
N SER A 494 -5.71 -29.87 46.52
CA SER A 494 -4.69 -30.16 45.50
C SER A 494 -3.52 -29.17 45.62
N ASP A 495 -2.28 -29.67 45.76
CA ASP A 495 -1.07 -28.86 45.93
C ASP A 495 -0.79 -28.01 44.66
N PRO A 496 -0.65 -26.67 44.76
CA PRO A 496 -0.40 -25.80 43.61
C PRO A 496 0.94 -26.04 42.90
N HIS A 497 1.92 -26.67 43.55
CA HIS A 497 3.24 -26.89 42.97
C HIS A 497 3.35 -28.13 42.06
N GLU A 498 2.41 -29.08 42.11
CA GLU A 498 2.35 -30.19 41.14
C GLU A 498 1.64 -29.83 39.82
N LEU A 499 1.02 -28.64 39.73
CA LEU A 499 0.26 -28.21 38.54
C LEU A 499 1.11 -27.52 37.45
N VAL A 500 2.40 -27.27 37.69
CA VAL A 500 3.25 -26.48 36.77
C VAL A 500 4.36 -27.30 36.09
N GLU A 501 4.70 -28.51 36.53
CA GLU A 501 5.77 -29.31 35.91
C GLU A 501 5.30 -30.52 35.06
N GLY A 502 3.99 -30.68 34.82
CA GLY A 502 3.43 -31.81 34.05
C GLY A 502 2.97 -31.53 32.61
N VAL A 503 3.08 -30.31 32.08
CA VAL A 503 2.49 -29.94 30.76
C VAL A 503 3.56 -29.53 29.73
N HIS A 504 4.71 -30.21 29.76
CA HIS A 504 5.67 -30.22 28.65
C HIS A 504 6.07 -31.66 28.30
N ALA A 505 5.11 -32.49 27.92
CA ALA A 505 5.32 -33.67 27.06
C ALA A 505 3.97 -34.25 26.60
N ASP A 506 3.78 -34.34 25.28
CA ASP A 506 2.93 -35.29 24.55
C ASP A 506 1.44 -35.45 24.96
N ALA A 507 0.59 -34.51 24.49
CA ALA A 507 -0.70 -34.76 23.83
C ALA A 507 -1.46 -33.43 23.66
N ALA A 508 -1.82 -33.05 22.43
CA ALA A 508 -2.73 -31.93 22.20
C ALA A 508 -4.04 -32.17 22.98
N PRO A 509 -4.47 -31.24 23.86
CA PRO A 509 -5.62 -31.47 24.70
C PRO A 509 -6.90 -31.55 23.84
N ALA A 510 -7.78 -32.51 24.15
CA ALA A 510 -8.94 -32.89 23.35
C ALA A 510 -9.89 -31.72 22.97
N TRP A 511 -9.83 -30.58 23.66
CA TRP A 511 -10.57 -29.36 23.32
C TRP A 511 -10.03 -28.67 22.07
N GLU A 512 -8.74 -28.79 21.76
CA GLU A 512 -8.09 -28.17 20.60
C GLU A 512 -8.42 -28.95 19.33
N THR A 513 -8.44 -30.29 19.41
CA THR A 513 -8.99 -31.17 18.36
C THR A 513 -10.47 -30.93 18.12
N GLU A 514 -11.25 -30.69 19.18
CA GLU A 514 -12.68 -30.38 19.10
C GLU A 514 -12.94 -28.97 18.52
N LEU A 515 -12.08 -28.00 18.81
CA LEU A 515 -12.14 -26.65 18.22
C LEU A 515 -11.81 -26.69 16.73
N MET A 516 -10.76 -27.44 16.35
CA MET A 516 -10.38 -27.62 14.95
C MET A 516 -11.42 -28.44 14.17
N ARG A 517 -12.06 -29.43 14.80
CA ARG A 517 -13.21 -30.15 14.23
C ARG A 517 -14.39 -29.20 13.99
N LYS A 518 -14.75 -28.36 14.96
CA LYS A 518 -15.83 -27.36 14.82
C LYS A 518 -15.52 -26.30 13.77
N CYS A 519 -14.27 -25.82 13.68
CA CYS A 519 -13.83 -24.90 12.63
C CYS A 519 -13.90 -25.56 11.24
N SER A 520 -13.50 -26.84 11.13
CA SER A 520 -13.61 -27.61 9.88
C SER A 520 -15.06 -27.86 9.47
N GLU A 521 -15.95 -28.15 10.42
CA GLU A 521 -17.40 -28.30 10.17
C GLU A 521 -18.04 -26.98 9.73
N MET A 522 -17.69 -25.87 10.38
CA MET A 522 -18.18 -24.54 10.01
C MET A 522 -17.68 -24.10 8.62
N HIS A 523 -16.45 -24.48 8.26
CA HIS A 523 -15.89 -24.26 6.92
C HIS A 523 -16.57 -25.15 5.86
N LYS A 524 -16.84 -26.43 6.16
CA LYS A 524 -17.59 -27.35 5.28
C LYS A 524 -19.04 -26.91 5.08
N ASP A 525 -19.69 -26.37 6.11
CA ASP A 525 -21.04 -25.81 6.02
C ASP A 525 -21.06 -24.52 5.19
N THR A 526 -20.01 -23.70 5.30
CA THR A 526 -19.84 -22.51 4.45
C THR A 526 -19.61 -22.89 2.99
N MET A 527 -18.77 -23.90 2.72
CA MET A 527 -18.55 -24.45 1.38
C MET A 527 -19.81 -25.09 0.78
N LYS A 528 -20.58 -25.85 1.58
CA LYS A 528 -21.88 -26.42 1.15
C LYS A 528 -22.93 -25.34 0.87
N ARG A 529 -22.96 -24.25 1.65
CA ARG A 529 -23.83 -23.08 1.37
C ARG A 529 -23.41 -22.39 0.08
N ASN A 530 -22.12 -22.22 -0.17
CA ASN A 530 -21.61 -21.65 -1.42
C ASN A 530 -21.82 -22.57 -2.62
N GLU A 531 -21.71 -23.89 -2.46
CA GLU A 531 -22.07 -24.86 -3.50
C GLU A 531 -23.58 -24.95 -3.75
N ALA A 532 -24.44 -24.75 -2.74
CA ALA A 532 -25.89 -24.68 -2.91
C ALA A 532 -26.31 -23.40 -3.64
N VAL A 533 -25.65 -22.28 -3.37
CA VAL A 533 -25.80 -21.02 -4.11
C VAL A 533 -25.33 -21.20 -5.57
N ASN A 534 -24.20 -21.87 -5.80
CA ASN A 534 -23.68 -22.12 -7.15
C ASN A 534 -24.46 -23.21 -7.92
N ARG A 535 -25.03 -24.23 -7.25
CA ARG A 535 -25.89 -25.25 -7.88
C ARG A 535 -27.31 -24.73 -8.18
N GLY A 536 -27.76 -23.68 -7.49
CA GLY A 536 -28.97 -22.94 -7.84
C GLY A 536 -28.81 -22.06 -9.09
N MET A 537 -27.58 -21.74 -9.48
CA MET A 537 -27.23 -21.05 -10.72
C MET A 537 -26.77 -22.04 -11.80
N THR A 538 -27.64 -22.96 -12.19
CA THR A 538 -27.43 -23.75 -13.41
C THR A 538 -28.02 -23.02 -14.62
N HIS A 539 -27.13 -22.63 -15.52
CA HIS A 539 -27.36 -22.30 -16.94
C HIS A 539 -28.82 -22.18 -17.40
N ARG A 540 -29.35 -20.94 -17.41
CA ARG A 540 -30.16 -20.47 -18.52
C ARG A 540 -29.42 -19.30 -19.16
N THR A 541 -28.83 -19.59 -20.31
CA THR A 541 -28.45 -18.68 -21.40
C THR A 541 -28.71 -17.20 -21.11
N ALA A 542 -27.63 -16.43 -20.98
CA ALA A 542 -27.63 -14.99 -21.17
C ALA A 542 -28.00 -14.69 -22.63
N GLY A 543 -29.30 -14.76 -22.93
CA GLY A 543 -29.92 -14.06 -24.06
C GLY A 543 -30.40 -12.71 -23.52
N SER A 544 -30.11 -11.65 -24.27
CA SER A 544 -30.51 -10.27 -24.02
C SER A 544 -31.87 -10.13 -23.32
N ILE A 545 -31.89 -9.64 -22.08
CA ILE A 545 -33.14 -9.19 -21.44
C ILE A 545 -33.30 -7.71 -21.77
N HIS A 546 -33.87 -7.43 -22.95
CA HIS A 546 -34.75 -6.29 -23.12
C HIS A 546 -36.11 -6.70 -22.53
N GLY A 547 -36.30 -6.48 -21.23
CA GLY A 547 -37.55 -6.75 -20.53
C GLY A 547 -38.07 -5.46 -19.89
N ASP A 548 -39.39 -5.29 -19.94
CA ASP A 548 -40.10 -4.14 -19.36
C ASP A 548 -39.75 -4.00 -17.86
N PRO A 549 -39.22 -2.84 -17.41
CA PRO A 549 -38.88 -2.58 -16.01
C PRO A 549 -40.00 -2.94 -15.01
N ALA A 550 -41.27 -2.89 -15.44
CA ALA A 550 -42.40 -3.26 -14.60
C ALA A 550 -42.43 -4.76 -14.23
N GLU A 551 -41.99 -5.64 -15.11
CA GLU A 551 -41.97 -7.10 -14.85
C GLU A 551 -40.83 -7.48 -13.89
N VAL A 552 -39.69 -6.79 -14.00
CA VAL A 552 -38.54 -7.00 -13.10
C VAL A 552 -38.88 -6.55 -11.67
N LEU A 553 -39.58 -5.42 -11.52
CA LEU A 553 -40.06 -4.92 -10.23
C LEU A 553 -41.14 -5.83 -9.61
N ALA A 554 -42.03 -6.39 -10.43
CA ALA A 554 -43.05 -7.32 -9.95
C ALA A 554 -42.44 -8.64 -9.45
N GLU A 555 -41.41 -9.14 -10.13
CA GLU A 555 -40.72 -10.37 -9.74
C GLU A 555 -39.90 -10.19 -8.45
N ALA A 556 -39.18 -9.08 -8.32
CA ALA A 556 -38.39 -8.83 -7.13
C ALA A 556 -39.27 -8.55 -5.88
N ARG A 557 -40.47 -7.96 -6.04
CA ARG A 557 -41.49 -7.89 -4.97
C ARG A 557 -42.04 -9.26 -4.58
N ARG A 558 -42.23 -10.18 -5.53
CA ARG A 558 -42.65 -11.57 -5.23
C ARG A 558 -41.58 -12.34 -4.45
N GLN A 559 -40.31 -11.99 -4.62
CA GLN A 559 -39.18 -12.61 -3.92
C GLN A 559 -38.88 -11.97 -2.56
N GLY A 560 -39.71 -11.03 -2.10
CA GLY A 560 -39.59 -10.42 -0.77
C GLY A 560 -38.36 -9.52 -0.62
N LEU A 561 -37.79 -9.05 -1.73
CA LEU A 561 -36.73 -8.06 -1.73
C LEU A 561 -37.38 -6.68 -1.57
N ASP A 562 -36.92 -5.92 -0.57
CA ASP A 562 -37.38 -4.55 -0.34
C ASP A 562 -36.57 -3.63 -1.27
N ILE A 563 -37.22 -3.05 -2.28
CA ILE A 563 -36.62 -2.23 -3.35
C ILE A 563 -37.21 -0.84 -3.35
#